data_AF-A0A845HKD7-F1
#
_entry.id   AF-A0A845HKD7-F1
#
_cell.length_a   1.000
_cell.length_b   1.000
_cell.length_c   1.000
_cell.angle_alpha   90.00
_cell.angle_beta   90.00
_cell.angle_gamma   90.00
#
_symmetry.space_group_name_H-M   'P 1'
#
loop_
_entity.id
_entity.type
_entity.pdbx_description
1 polymer ?
#
loop_
_entity_poly.entity_id
_entity_poly.type
_entity_poly.pdbx_seq_one_letter_code
_entity_poly.pdbx_strand_id
1 'polypeptide(L)'
;MQAHLIRSAALGYLNQWDKTDLPLATRLRADTHARDLALDFHELATKYNVVRNFDTKEAKKTGPKEVDRLWGKVARAVCAVEVSEDSPEKQVHALAKKLGEIFPRSSGKRQPFLLSAATKFLWFRGHTSIRIYDKRAVDALNALIKARGETNKVNGDYKEFADEWETEYKRLLPNIRTAIRELPDVAKWSGIPEGKARDQALKDCKRVWFRDRVFDKYLWALGEKD
;
A
#
# COMPACT_ATOMS: atom_id res chain seq x y z
N MET A 1 -11.22 -18.18 14.81
CA MET A 1 -11.09 -17.91 13.35
C MET A 1 -10.06 -16.81 13.06
N GLN A 2 -10.11 -15.63 13.69
CA GLN A 2 -9.21 -14.51 13.35
C GLN A 2 -7.69 -14.80 13.52
N ALA A 3 -7.29 -15.57 14.54
CA ALA A 3 -5.87 -15.83 14.80
C ALA A 3 -5.15 -16.59 13.66
N HIS A 4 -5.82 -17.54 12.99
CA HIS A 4 -5.21 -18.26 11.87
C HIS A 4 -5.02 -17.34 10.66
N LEU A 5 -5.96 -16.42 10.42
CA LEU A 5 -5.85 -15.45 9.32
C LEU A 5 -4.68 -14.49 9.55
N ILE A 6 -4.47 -14.03 10.79
CA ILE A 6 -3.34 -13.16 11.12
C ILE A 6 -1.99 -13.89 10.97
N ARG A 7 -1.90 -15.17 11.38
CA ARG A 7 -0.71 -16.00 11.16
C ARG A 7 -0.43 -16.18 9.66
N SER A 8 -1.46 -16.50 8.88
CA SER A 8 -1.38 -16.62 7.43
C SER A 8 -0.96 -15.28 6.79
N ALA A 9 -1.51 -14.17 7.25
CA ALA A 9 -1.15 -12.82 6.81
C ALA A 9 0.31 -12.47 7.13
N ALA A 10 0.82 -12.88 8.30
CA ALA A 10 2.22 -12.66 8.68
C ALA A 10 3.19 -13.41 7.76
N LEU A 11 2.97 -14.70 7.55
CA LEU A 11 3.80 -15.50 6.64
C LEU A 11 3.64 -15.04 5.17
N GLY A 12 2.42 -14.74 4.77
CA GLY A 12 2.10 -14.22 3.44
C GLY A 12 2.77 -12.87 3.18
N TYR A 13 2.82 -11.98 4.18
CA TYR A 13 3.52 -10.71 4.05
C TYR A 13 5.04 -10.87 4.09
N LEU A 14 5.58 -11.80 4.89
CA LEU A 14 7.01 -12.13 4.86
C LEU A 14 7.46 -12.52 3.44
N ASN A 15 6.72 -13.42 2.78
CA ASN A 15 6.98 -13.83 1.40
C ASN A 15 6.86 -12.65 0.41
N GLN A 16 5.84 -11.81 0.58
CA GLN A 16 5.65 -10.65 -0.28
C GLN A 16 6.76 -9.61 -0.11
N TRP A 17 7.19 -9.37 1.14
CA TRP A 17 8.26 -8.42 1.47
C TRP A 17 9.52 -8.78 0.72
N ASP A 18 10.01 -10.01 0.89
CA ASP A 18 11.25 -10.47 0.25
C ASP A 18 11.16 -10.45 -1.28
N LYS A 19 10.09 -11.03 -1.84
CA LYS A 19 9.99 -11.25 -3.29
C LYS A 19 9.63 -9.99 -4.09
N THR A 20 8.87 -9.07 -3.51
CA THR A 20 8.23 -7.97 -4.26
C THR A 20 8.49 -6.62 -3.62
N ASP A 21 8.13 -6.43 -2.36
CA ASP A 21 8.10 -5.09 -1.77
C ASP A 21 9.51 -4.56 -1.48
N LEU A 22 10.43 -5.40 -1.00
CA LEU A 22 11.81 -5.00 -0.69
C LEU A 22 12.57 -4.54 -1.94
N PRO A 23 12.57 -5.28 -3.08
CA PRO A 23 13.18 -4.79 -4.31
C PRO A 23 12.61 -3.45 -4.79
N LEU A 24 11.27 -3.32 -4.81
CA LEU A 24 10.61 -2.08 -5.25
C LEU A 24 10.90 -0.91 -4.31
N ALA A 25 10.81 -1.13 -2.99
CA ALA A 25 11.11 -0.11 -2.00
C ALA A 25 12.59 0.30 -2.06
N THR A 26 13.51 -0.63 -2.31
CA THR A 26 14.94 -0.32 -2.46
C THR A 26 15.18 0.61 -3.64
N ARG A 27 14.62 0.29 -4.82
CA ARG A 27 14.75 1.14 -6.01
C ARG A 27 14.09 2.51 -5.83
N LEU A 28 12.86 2.52 -5.31
CA LEU A 28 12.10 3.76 -5.13
C LEU A 28 12.70 4.68 -4.04
N ARG A 29 13.40 4.13 -3.04
CA ARG A 29 14.07 4.91 -2.00
C ARG A 29 15.48 5.34 -2.38
N ALA A 30 16.03 4.86 -3.48
CA ALA A 30 17.34 5.29 -3.95
C ALA A 30 17.29 6.80 -4.26
N ASP A 31 18.38 7.51 -3.94
CA ASP A 31 18.54 8.91 -4.28
C ASP A 31 18.96 9.04 -5.75
N THR A 32 17.99 8.76 -6.64
CA THR A 32 18.14 8.82 -8.09
C THR A 32 17.24 9.90 -8.66
N HIS A 33 17.52 10.33 -9.89
CA HIS A 33 16.69 11.34 -10.53
C HIS A 33 15.26 10.82 -10.72
N ALA A 34 14.27 11.68 -10.49
CA ALA A 34 12.86 11.33 -10.61
C ALA A 34 12.47 10.74 -11.99
N ARG A 35 13.25 11.03 -13.05
CA ARG A 35 13.05 10.41 -14.37
C ARG A 35 13.30 8.90 -14.34
N ASP A 36 14.27 8.46 -13.56
CA ASP A 36 14.67 7.06 -13.46
C ASP A 36 13.64 6.25 -12.65
N LEU A 37 12.98 6.91 -11.69
CA LEU A 37 11.90 6.32 -10.88
C LEU A 37 10.57 6.14 -11.62
N ALA A 38 10.42 6.73 -12.82
CA ALA A 38 9.16 6.66 -13.58
C ALA A 38 8.74 5.22 -13.88
N LEU A 39 9.71 4.38 -14.29
CA LEU A 39 9.50 2.96 -14.58
C LEU A 39 9.13 2.18 -13.31
N ASP A 40 9.81 2.47 -12.20
CA ASP A 40 9.55 1.80 -10.92
C ASP A 40 8.16 2.12 -10.37
N PHE A 41 7.68 3.38 -10.49
CA PHE A 41 6.31 3.74 -10.11
C PHE A 41 5.27 3.07 -11.00
N HIS A 42 5.53 2.95 -12.29
CA HIS A 42 4.63 2.24 -13.21
C HIS A 42 4.59 0.74 -12.89
N GLU A 43 5.73 0.12 -12.60
CA GLU A 43 5.82 -1.26 -12.16
C GLU A 43 5.06 -1.46 -10.85
N LEU A 44 5.30 -0.62 -9.84
CA LEU A 44 4.59 -0.64 -8.56
C LEU A 44 3.07 -0.54 -8.78
N ALA A 45 2.62 0.39 -9.62
CA ALA A 45 1.21 0.55 -9.93
C ALA A 45 0.59 -0.70 -10.56
N THR A 46 1.37 -1.39 -11.40
CA THR A 46 0.97 -2.62 -12.06
C THR A 46 0.89 -3.77 -11.06
N LYS A 47 1.93 -3.98 -10.24
CA LYS A 47 1.99 -5.04 -9.22
C LYS A 47 0.82 -4.98 -8.23
N TYR A 48 0.41 -3.78 -7.86
CA TYR A 48 -0.71 -3.54 -6.94
C TYR A 48 -2.05 -3.30 -7.63
N ASN A 49 -2.16 -3.54 -8.95
CA ASN A 49 -3.39 -3.38 -9.72
C ASN A 49 -4.07 -2.00 -9.58
N VAL A 50 -3.29 -0.96 -9.27
CA VAL A 50 -3.76 0.44 -9.25
C VAL A 50 -3.54 1.12 -10.60
N VAL A 51 -2.70 0.54 -11.48
CA VAL A 51 -2.44 1.05 -12.85
C VAL A 51 -3.72 1.23 -13.67
N ARG A 52 -4.71 0.34 -13.48
CA ARG A 52 -6.01 0.41 -14.16
C ARG A 52 -6.82 1.67 -13.87
N ASN A 53 -6.47 2.40 -12.79
CA ASN A 53 -7.14 3.65 -12.42
C ASN A 53 -6.54 4.87 -13.14
N PHE A 54 -5.40 4.72 -13.82
CA PHE A 54 -4.76 5.76 -14.61
C PHE A 54 -5.23 5.66 -16.07
N ASP A 55 -5.96 6.66 -16.54
CA ASP A 55 -6.45 6.67 -17.93
C ASP A 55 -5.30 6.99 -18.88
N THR A 56 -4.82 5.97 -19.58
CA THR A 56 -3.72 6.09 -20.55
C THR A 56 -4.22 6.11 -21.99
N LYS A 57 -5.54 6.10 -22.24
CA LYS A 57 -6.07 5.94 -23.61
C LYS A 57 -5.64 7.06 -24.53
N GLU A 58 -5.79 8.32 -24.11
CA GLU A 58 -5.39 9.48 -24.92
C GLU A 58 -3.88 9.55 -25.08
N ALA A 59 -3.11 9.34 -24.01
CA ALA A 59 -1.65 9.31 -24.07
C ALA A 59 -1.12 8.26 -25.05
N LYS A 60 -1.75 7.08 -25.10
CA LYS A 60 -1.39 6.01 -26.04
C LYS A 60 -1.66 6.37 -27.50
N LYS A 61 -2.64 7.24 -27.81
CA LYS A 61 -2.85 7.76 -29.17
C LYS A 61 -1.71 8.66 -29.63
N THR A 62 -1.15 9.44 -28.71
CA THR A 62 0.03 10.29 -28.98
C THR A 62 1.31 9.46 -29.13
N GLY A 63 1.41 8.34 -28.40
CA GLY A 63 2.49 7.36 -28.51
C GLY A 63 3.13 6.98 -27.16
N PRO A 64 4.04 5.99 -27.14
CA PRO A 64 4.61 5.45 -25.89
C PRO A 64 5.38 6.49 -25.07
N LYS A 65 6.08 7.42 -25.75
CA LYS A 65 6.82 8.51 -25.09
C LYS A 65 5.94 9.41 -24.23
N GLU A 66 4.66 9.58 -24.59
CA GLU A 66 3.74 10.39 -23.81
C GLU A 66 3.36 9.70 -22.49
N VAL A 67 3.14 8.37 -22.52
CA VAL A 67 2.87 7.59 -21.32
C VAL A 67 4.07 7.67 -20.35
N ASP A 68 5.29 7.51 -20.86
CA ASP A 68 6.52 7.63 -20.06
C ASP A 68 6.66 9.03 -19.46
N ARG A 69 6.34 10.07 -20.23
CA ARG A 69 6.35 11.45 -19.76
C ARG A 69 5.38 11.67 -18.61
N LEU A 70 4.18 11.07 -18.65
CA LEU A 70 3.20 11.15 -17.57
C LEU A 70 3.68 10.43 -16.31
N TRP A 71 4.29 9.25 -16.44
CA TRP A 71 4.92 8.57 -15.29
C TRP A 71 6.11 9.35 -14.71
N GLY A 72 6.88 10.06 -15.55
CA GLY A 72 7.89 11.01 -15.08
C GLY A 72 7.27 12.16 -14.26
N LYS A 73 6.06 12.62 -14.60
CA LYS A 73 5.34 13.61 -13.77
C LYS A 73 4.87 13.00 -12.45
N VAL A 74 4.41 11.74 -12.44
CA VAL A 74 4.07 11.02 -11.20
C VAL A 74 5.27 10.94 -10.29
N ALA A 75 6.41 10.49 -10.80
CA ALA A 75 7.62 10.35 -9.99
C ALA A 75 8.03 11.68 -9.33
N ARG A 76 8.03 12.79 -10.10
CA ARG A 76 8.29 14.13 -9.55
C ARG A 76 7.26 14.54 -8.50
N ALA A 77 5.97 14.31 -8.77
CA ALA A 77 4.91 14.68 -7.84
C ALA A 77 5.01 13.92 -6.52
N VAL A 78 5.31 12.62 -6.54
CA VAL A 78 5.49 11.80 -5.33
C VAL A 78 6.76 12.22 -4.57
N CYS A 79 7.88 12.43 -5.27
CA CYS A 79 9.14 12.81 -4.60
C CYS A 79 9.10 14.22 -3.99
N ALA A 80 8.21 15.09 -4.44
CA ALA A 80 8.01 16.42 -3.88
C ALA A 80 7.11 16.43 -2.62
N VAL A 81 6.55 15.29 -2.21
CA VAL A 81 5.69 15.23 -1.03
C VAL A 81 6.54 15.13 0.23
N GLU A 82 6.44 16.14 1.08
CA GLU A 82 6.91 16.08 2.46
C GLU A 82 5.74 15.72 3.36
N VAL A 83 5.71 14.47 3.83
CA VAL A 83 4.67 14.00 4.74
C VAL A 83 4.95 14.53 6.15
N SER A 84 4.10 15.41 6.63
CA SER A 84 4.04 15.80 8.05
C SER A 84 3.38 14.69 8.86
N GLU A 85 3.90 14.41 10.05
CA GLU A 85 3.30 13.43 10.98
C GLU A 85 1.96 13.92 11.55
N ASP A 86 1.74 15.23 11.63
CA ASP A 86 0.56 15.81 12.29
C ASP A 86 -0.70 15.81 11.42
N SER A 87 -0.56 15.74 10.09
CA SER A 87 -1.69 15.87 9.16
C SER A 87 -1.50 15.11 7.84
N PRO A 88 -1.04 13.84 7.85
CA PRO A 88 -0.71 13.08 6.64
C PRO A 88 -1.86 12.98 5.63
N GLU A 89 -3.11 13.09 6.09
CA GLU A 89 -4.29 13.08 5.25
C GLU A 89 -4.31 14.20 4.20
N LYS A 90 -3.83 15.40 4.55
CA LYS A 90 -3.81 16.52 3.60
C LYS A 90 -2.85 16.24 2.45
N GLN A 91 -1.66 15.71 2.74
CA GLN A 91 -0.69 15.36 1.70
C GLN A 91 -1.16 14.18 0.86
N VAL A 92 -1.78 13.16 1.48
CA VAL A 92 -2.37 12.03 0.75
C VAL A 92 -3.46 12.52 -0.22
N HIS A 93 -4.38 13.36 0.24
CA HIS A 93 -5.45 13.91 -0.61
C HIS A 93 -4.89 14.81 -1.71
N ALA A 94 -3.92 15.67 -1.39
CA ALA A 94 -3.26 16.54 -2.37
C ALA A 94 -2.55 15.71 -3.47
N LEU A 95 -1.80 14.67 -3.08
CA LEU A 95 -1.14 13.78 -4.02
C LEU A 95 -2.17 13.01 -4.86
N ALA A 96 -3.20 12.44 -4.24
CA ALA A 96 -4.25 11.70 -4.96
C ALA A 96 -4.94 12.57 -6.02
N LYS A 97 -5.24 13.83 -5.69
CA LYS A 97 -5.74 14.82 -6.66
C LYS A 97 -4.72 15.08 -7.76
N LYS A 98 -3.45 15.30 -7.40
CA LYS A 98 -2.39 15.59 -8.37
C LYS A 98 -2.18 14.45 -9.38
N LEU A 99 -2.24 13.20 -8.92
CA LEU A 99 -2.17 12.03 -9.79
C LEU A 99 -3.34 12.00 -10.79
N GLY A 100 -4.55 12.38 -10.36
CA GLY A 100 -5.73 12.50 -11.22
C GLY A 100 -5.63 13.62 -12.26
N GLU A 101 -4.93 14.71 -11.94
CA GLU A 101 -4.61 15.79 -12.89
C GLU A 101 -3.57 15.36 -13.94
N ILE A 102 -2.62 14.49 -13.57
CA ILE A 102 -1.61 13.96 -14.48
C ILE A 102 -2.25 12.99 -15.50
N PHE A 103 -3.21 12.18 -15.06
CA PHE A 103 -3.96 11.25 -15.91
C PHE A 103 -5.45 11.61 -15.93
N PRO A 104 -5.83 12.71 -16.61
CA PRO A 104 -7.21 13.14 -16.68
C PRO A 104 -8.04 12.09 -17.41
N ARG A 105 -9.26 11.84 -16.93
CA ARG A 105 -10.24 11.04 -17.67
C ARG A 105 -10.70 11.80 -18.91
N SER A 106 -10.91 11.05 -19.98
CA SER A 106 -11.60 11.56 -21.18
C SER A 106 -12.98 12.14 -20.82
N SER A 107 -13.34 13.23 -21.51
CA SER A 107 -14.44 14.20 -21.26
C SER A 107 -15.65 13.75 -20.42
N GLY A 108 -15.99 14.56 -19.41
CA GLY A 108 -17.28 14.52 -18.68
C GLY A 108 -17.32 13.64 -17.44
N LYS A 109 -16.32 12.80 -17.17
CA LYS A 109 -16.26 11.96 -15.96
C LYS A 109 -15.45 12.64 -14.85
N ARG A 110 -15.93 12.57 -13.60
CA ARG A 110 -15.18 13.02 -12.42
C ARG A 110 -13.79 12.36 -12.42
N GLN A 111 -12.76 13.16 -12.21
CA GLN A 111 -11.37 12.69 -12.12
C GLN A 111 -11.29 11.54 -11.09
N PRO A 112 -10.51 10.49 -11.37
CA PRO A 112 -10.36 9.40 -10.43
C PRO A 112 -9.66 9.93 -9.19
N PHE A 113 -10.24 9.69 -8.02
CA PHE A 113 -9.57 10.03 -6.77
C PHE A 113 -8.60 8.89 -6.41
N LEU A 114 -7.31 9.10 -6.68
CA LEU A 114 -6.30 8.04 -6.69
C LEU A 114 -5.68 7.77 -5.30
N LEU A 115 -6.49 7.78 -4.23
CA LEU A 115 -6.04 7.56 -2.84
C LEU A 115 -5.21 6.28 -2.67
N SER A 116 -5.68 5.19 -3.29
CA SER A 116 -4.99 3.90 -3.17
C SER A 116 -3.59 3.93 -3.80
N ALA A 117 -3.42 4.63 -4.92
CA ALA A 117 -2.11 4.79 -5.54
C ALA A 117 -1.24 5.74 -4.72
N ALA A 118 -1.78 6.88 -4.28
CA ALA A 118 -1.05 7.88 -3.49
C ALA A 118 -0.45 7.26 -2.21
N THR A 119 -1.26 6.55 -1.43
CA THR A 119 -0.80 5.92 -0.18
C THR A 119 0.24 4.83 -0.40
N LYS A 120 0.09 4.00 -1.45
CA LYS A 120 1.09 3.00 -1.85
C LYS A 120 2.40 3.67 -2.27
N PHE A 121 2.34 4.68 -3.15
CA PHE A 121 3.53 5.38 -3.65
C PHE A 121 4.32 6.05 -2.52
N LEU A 122 3.64 6.72 -1.59
CA LEU A 122 4.28 7.35 -0.43
C LEU A 122 4.93 6.32 0.49
N TRP A 123 4.24 5.21 0.79
CA TRP A 123 4.81 4.15 1.64
C TRP A 123 6.07 3.55 1.04
N PHE A 124 6.04 3.24 -0.27
CA PHE A 124 7.20 2.71 -0.99
C PHE A 124 8.36 3.71 -1.07
N ARG A 125 8.06 5.02 -1.08
CA ARG A 125 9.07 6.08 -0.95
C ARG A 125 9.64 6.27 0.44
N GLY A 126 9.16 5.55 1.44
CA GLY A 126 9.74 5.56 2.79
C GLY A 126 8.88 6.24 3.84
N HIS A 127 7.71 6.79 3.47
CA HIS A 127 6.75 7.32 4.44
C HIS A 127 5.95 6.17 5.08
N THR A 128 6.64 5.33 5.86
CA THR A 128 6.07 4.06 6.36
C THR A 128 4.97 4.22 7.40
N SER A 129 4.74 5.43 7.91
CA SER A 129 3.61 5.77 8.78
C SER A 129 2.27 5.83 8.03
N ILE A 130 2.31 6.09 6.71
CA ILE A 130 1.11 6.15 5.86
C ILE A 130 0.42 4.78 5.82
N ARG A 131 -0.86 4.74 6.23
CA ARG A 131 -1.72 3.56 6.06
C ARG A 131 -2.06 3.39 4.58
N ILE A 132 -1.93 2.18 4.03
CA ILE A 132 -2.26 1.94 2.63
C ILE A 132 -3.78 1.86 2.48
N TYR A 133 -4.34 2.85 1.79
CA TYR A 133 -5.75 2.83 1.43
C TYR A 133 -5.97 1.79 0.33
N ASP A 134 -6.88 0.85 0.56
CA ASP A 134 -7.23 -0.19 -0.40
C ASP A 134 -8.72 -0.51 -0.32
N LYS A 135 -9.34 -0.81 -1.46
CA LYS A 135 -10.76 -1.14 -1.49
C LYS A 135 -11.07 -2.38 -0.66
N ARG A 136 -10.23 -3.42 -0.71
CA ARG A 136 -10.42 -4.63 0.11
C ARG A 136 -10.31 -4.31 1.59
N ALA A 137 -9.35 -3.45 1.96
CA ALA A 137 -9.21 -3.02 3.34
C ALA A 137 -10.43 -2.22 3.83
N VAL A 138 -10.97 -1.31 3.00
CA VAL A 138 -12.22 -0.58 3.31
C VAL A 138 -13.39 -1.54 3.47
N ASP A 139 -13.55 -2.51 2.56
CA ASP A 139 -14.63 -3.48 2.62
C ASP A 139 -14.52 -4.34 3.90
N ALA A 140 -13.30 -4.75 4.29
CA ALA A 140 -13.02 -5.49 5.53
C ALA A 140 -13.31 -4.66 6.79
N LEU A 141 -12.84 -3.41 6.86
CA LEU A 141 -13.10 -2.54 8.00
C LEU A 141 -14.61 -2.31 8.18
N ASN A 142 -15.35 -2.06 7.09
CA ASN A 142 -16.80 -1.91 7.15
C ASN A 142 -17.52 -3.18 7.64
N ALA A 143 -17.01 -4.38 7.30
CA ALA A 143 -17.55 -5.63 7.84
C ALA A 143 -17.25 -5.78 9.34
N LEU A 144 -16.06 -5.38 9.78
CA LEU A 144 -15.66 -5.39 11.19
C LEU A 144 -16.48 -4.39 12.01
N ILE A 145 -16.67 -3.16 11.54
CA ILE A 145 -17.54 -2.14 12.16
C ILE A 145 -18.94 -2.71 12.38
N LYS A 146 -19.54 -3.27 11.32
CA LYS A 146 -20.86 -3.90 11.41
C LYS A 146 -20.90 -5.03 12.44
N ALA A 147 -19.85 -5.84 12.53
CA ALA A 147 -19.77 -6.93 13.51
C ALA A 147 -19.66 -6.44 14.96
N ARG A 148 -19.24 -5.19 15.19
CA ARG A 148 -19.26 -4.53 16.51
C ARG A 148 -20.63 -3.91 16.86
N GLY A 149 -21.60 -3.95 15.94
CA GLY A 149 -22.91 -3.29 16.11
C GLY A 149 -22.90 -1.80 15.83
N GLU A 150 -21.83 -1.28 15.26
CA GLU A 150 -21.67 0.13 14.88
C GLU A 150 -22.30 0.41 13.50
N THR A 151 -22.76 1.64 13.29
CA THR A 151 -23.47 2.07 12.06
C THR A 151 -22.64 2.96 11.14
N ASN A 152 -21.54 3.51 11.64
CA ASN A 152 -20.54 4.24 10.85
C ASN A 152 -19.95 3.35 9.75
N LYS A 153 -19.50 3.97 8.67
CA LYS A 153 -18.81 3.30 7.56
C LYS A 153 -17.69 4.19 7.08
N VAL A 154 -16.59 3.58 6.67
CA VAL A 154 -15.51 4.24 5.94
C VAL A 154 -16.00 4.49 4.51
N ASN A 155 -16.14 5.76 4.11
CA ASN A 155 -16.78 6.12 2.84
C ASN A 155 -15.91 7.01 1.93
N GLY A 156 -14.78 6.48 1.46
CA GLY A 156 -13.98 7.18 0.45
C GLY A 156 -13.09 8.30 0.99
N ASP A 157 -13.08 8.52 2.30
CA ASP A 157 -12.22 9.47 2.98
C ASP A 157 -11.01 8.76 3.62
N TYR A 158 -9.82 9.35 3.48
CA TYR A 158 -8.60 8.75 4.00
C TYR A 158 -8.51 8.85 5.53
N LYS A 159 -9.00 9.95 6.11
CA LYS A 159 -8.95 10.14 7.56
C LYS A 159 -9.86 9.14 8.26
N GLU A 160 -11.10 9.01 7.79
CA GLU A 160 -12.03 7.97 8.28
C GLU A 160 -11.42 6.57 8.18
N PHE A 161 -10.78 6.26 7.06
CA PHE A 161 -10.08 4.99 6.87
C PHE A 161 -8.93 4.81 7.87
N ALA A 162 -8.08 5.83 8.06
CA ALA A 162 -6.93 5.75 8.93
C ALA A 162 -7.33 5.61 10.41
N ASP A 163 -8.36 6.33 10.85
CA ASP A 163 -8.89 6.27 12.22
C ASP A 163 -9.46 4.88 12.54
N GLU A 164 -10.26 4.33 11.62
CA GLU A 164 -10.84 2.99 11.78
C GLU A 164 -9.78 1.89 11.68
N TRP A 165 -8.83 2.03 10.75
CA TRP A 165 -7.67 1.14 10.65
C TRP A 165 -6.90 1.10 11.97
N GLU A 166 -6.64 2.24 12.58
CA GLU A 166 -5.89 2.34 13.84
C GLU A 166 -6.67 1.73 15.01
N THR A 167 -7.98 1.94 15.05
CA THR A 167 -8.88 1.33 16.05
C THR A 167 -8.82 -0.19 15.98
N GLU A 168 -8.97 -0.76 14.79
CA GLU A 168 -8.91 -2.21 14.58
C GLU A 168 -7.51 -2.80 14.77
N TYR A 169 -6.48 -2.08 14.33
CA TYR A 169 -5.09 -2.47 14.53
C TYR A 169 -4.76 -2.61 16.02
N LYS A 170 -5.13 -1.61 16.84
CA LYS A 170 -4.91 -1.66 18.30
C LYS A 170 -5.59 -2.86 18.94
N ARG A 171 -6.81 -3.18 18.51
CA ARG A 171 -7.57 -4.34 19.00
C ARG A 171 -6.87 -5.67 18.68
N LEU A 172 -6.31 -5.80 17.49
CA LEU A 172 -5.67 -7.03 17.01
C LEU A 172 -4.15 -7.08 17.25
N LEU A 173 -3.56 -6.01 17.80
CA LEU A 173 -2.12 -5.89 18.03
C LEU A 173 -1.50 -7.05 18.83
N PRO A 174 -2.13 -7.58 19.91
CA PRO A 174 -1.59 -8.73 20.63
C PRO A 174 -1.45 -9.98 19.74
N ASN A 175 -2.43 -10.22 18.87
CA ASN A 175 -2.43 -11.35 17.93
C ASN A 175 -1.38 -11.15 16.83
N ILE A 176 -1.24 -9.93 16.30
CA ILE A 176 -0.22 -9.58 15.31
C ILE A 176 1.19 -9.77 15.89
N ARG A 177 1.43 -9.28 17.12
CA ARG A 177 2.72 -9.48 17.82
C ARG A 177 3.03 -10.95 18.03
N THR A 178 2.04 -11.75 18.42
CA THR A 178 2.18 -13.19 18.58
C THR A 178 2.54 -13.87 17.26
N ALA A 179 1.81 -13.58 16.18
CA ALA A 179 2.07 -14.15 14.86
C ALA A 179 3.47 -13.79 14.33
N ILE A 180 3.93 -12.54 14.53
CA ILE A 180 5.27 -12.12 14.12
C ILE A 180 6.36 -12.79 14.95
N ARG A 181 6.14 -12.99 16.26
CA ARG A 181 7.09 -13.70 17.14
C ARG A 181 7.27 -15.16 16.71
N GLU A 182 6.22 -15.80 16.21
CA GLU A 182 6.22 -17.18 15.72
C GLU A 182 6.83 -17.32 14.31
N LEU A 183 7.09 -16.22 13.58
CA LEU A 183 7.63 -16.28 12.21
C LEU A 183 8.93 -17.09 12.06
N PRO A 184 9.93 -16.99 12.95
CA PRO A 184 11.14 -17.81 12.84
C PRO A 184 10.86 -19.31 12.77
N ASP A 185 9.88 -19.80 13.53
CA ASP A 185 9.53 -21.22 13.60
C ASP A 185 8.87 -21.73 12.32
N VAL A 186 8.18 -20.83 11.61
CA VAL A 186 7.46 -21.12 10.36
C VAL A 186 8.16 -20.62 9.11
N ALA A 187 9.27 -19.89 9.22
CA ALA A 187 10.00 -19.30 8.10
C ALA A 187 10.57 -20.36 7.14
N LYS A 188 10.79 -21.60 7.61
CA LYS A 188 11.14 -22.74 6.76
C LYS A 188 10.07 -23.08 5.72
N TRP A 189 8.81 -22.68 5.95
CA TRP A 189 7.70 -22.82 5.01
C TRP A 189 7.51 -21.59 4.11
N SER A 190 8.36 -20.57 4.27
CA SER A 190 8.39 -19.42 3.37
C SER A 190 9.04 -19.80 2.03
N GLY A 191 8.78 -18.99 1.00
CA GLY A 191 9.49 -19.10 -0.28
C GLY A 191 10.90 -18.49 -0.24
N ILE A 192 11.38 -18.06 0.93
CA ILE A 192 12.66 -17.34 1.08
C ILE A 192 13.79 -18.36 1.27
N PRO A 193 14.85 -18.32 0.42
CA PRO A 193 16.01 -19.19 0.56
C PRO A 193 16.68 -19.11 1.93
N GLU A 194 17.26 -20.21 2.39
CA GLU A 194 18.00 -20.25 3.66
C GLU A 194 19.24 -19.33 3.62
N GLY A 195 19.73 -18.97 4.82
CA GLY A 195 20.90 -18.10 4.98
C GLY A 195 20.54 -16.61 4.95
N LYS A 196 21.41 -15.81 4.32
CA LYS A 196 21.40 -14.34 4.46
C LYS A 196 20.06 -13.68 4.09
N ALA A 197 19.37 -14.18 3.06
CA ALA A 197 18.07 -13.64 2.63
C ALA A 197 17.01 -13.81 3.72
N ARG A 198 16.85 -15.03 4.25
CA ARG A 198 15.92 -15.31 5.36
C ARG A 198 16.28 -14.56 6.63
N ASP A 199 17.56 -14.49 6.98
CA ASP A 199 18.02 -13.76 8.17
C ASP A 199 17.67 -12.28 8.07
N GLN A 200 17.88 -11.67 6.90
CA GLN A 200 17.54 -10.28 6.65
C GLN A 200 16.02 -10.06 6.70
N ALA A 201 15.22 -10.93 6.09
CA ALA A 201 13.77 -10.85 6.14
C ALA A 201 13.23 -10.94 7.58
N LEU A 202 13.73 -11.90 8.38
CA LEU A 202 13.38 -12.04 9.80
C LEU A 202 13.82 -10.85 10.65
N LYS A 203 14.94 -10.20 10.30
CA LYS A 203 15.36 -8.94 10.93
C LYS A 203 14.36 -7.82 10.63
N ASP A 204 13.90 -7.71 9.39
CA ASP A 204 12.94 -6.69 8.99
C ASP A 204 11.55 -6.91 9.62
N CYS A 205 11.16 -8.15 9.92
CA CYS A 205 9.91 -8.45 10.67
C CYS A 205 9.83 -7.78 12.05
N LYS A 206 10.98 -7.42 12.64
CA LYS A 206 11.03 -6.77 13.95
C LYS A 206 10.69 -5.28 13.88
N ARG A 207 10.69 -4.68 12.68
CA ARG A 207 10.39 -3.26 12.49
C ARG A 207 8.91 -2.97 12.69
N VAL A 208 8.59 -1.75 13.16
CA VAL A 208 7.20 -1.34 13.45
C VAL A 208 6.33 -1.43 12.21
N TRP A 209 6.78 -0.89 11.08
CA TRP A 209 6.00 -0.89 9.84
C TRP A 209 5.63 -2.30 9.37
N PHE A 210 6.41 -3.34 9.69
CA PHE A 210 6.10 -4.70 9.27
C PHE A 210 4.79 -5.18 9.91
N ARG A 211 4.54 -4.80 11.18
CA ARG A 211 3.29 -5.10 11.89
C ARG A 211 2.09 -4.47 11.19
N ASP A 212 2.24 -3.23 10.74
CA ASP A 212 1.20 -2.52 10.02
C ASP A 212 0.89 -3.22 8.69
N ARG A 213 1.92 -3.78 8.02
CA ARG A 213 1.74 -4.51 6.76
C ARG A 213 1.12 -5.89 6.95
N VAL A 214 1.43 -6.59 8.05
CA VAL A 214 0.73 -7.82 8.43
C VAL A 214 -0.76 -7.54 8.61
N PHE A 215 -1.11 -6.43 9.25
CA PHE A 215 -2.51 -6.04 9.41
C PHE A 215 -3.18 -5.68 8.08
N ASP A 216 -2.51 -4.94 7.19
CA ASP A 216 -3.03 -4.70 5.84
C ASP A 216 -3.31 -5.99 5.08
N LYS A 217 -2.38 -6.95 5.15
CA LYS A 217 -2.53 -8.26 4.50
C LYS A 217 -3.70 -9.04 5.10
N TYR A 218 -3.92 -8.96 6.41
CA TYR A 218 -5.09 -9.53 7.08
C TYR A 218 -6.40 -8.90 6.58
N LEU A 219 -6.46 -7.56 6.50
CA LEU A 219 -7.63 -6.85 5.98
C LEU A 219 -7.90 -7.20 4.50
N TRP A 220 -6.87 -7.37 3.68
CA TRP A 220 -7.06 -7.78 2.28
C TRP A 220 -7.63 -9.19 2.14
N ALA A 221 -7.23 -10.11 3.01
CA ALA A 221 -7.78 -11.47 3.02
C ALA A 221 -9.24 -11.48 3.51
N LEU A 222 -9.58 -10.64 4.50
CA LEU A 222 -10.95 -10.54 5.01
C LEU A 222 -11.89 -9.82 4.04
N GLY A 223 -11.38 -8.84 3.30
CA GLY A 223 -12.14 -8.06 2.31
C GLY A 223 -12.15 -8.65 0.91
N GLU A 224 -11.54 -9.82 0.73
CA GLU A 224 -11.72 -10.62 -0.48
C GLU A 224 -13.16 -11.17 -0.43
N LYS A 225 -14.01 -10.72 -1.35
CA LYS A 225 -15.33 -11.31 -1.53
C LYS A 225 -15.15 -12.65 -2.23
N ASP A 226 -15.74 -13.70 -1.67
CA ASP A 226 -16.06 -14.91 -2.42
C ASP A 226 -16.94 -14.56 -3.65
#